data_AF-A0A2W4BV14-F1
#
_entry.id   AF-A0A2W4BV14-F1
#
_cell.length_a   1.000
_cell.length_b   1.000
_cell.length_c   1.000
_cell.angle_alpha   90.00
_cell.angle_beta   90.00
_cell.angle_gamma   90.00
#
_symmetry.space_group_name_H-M   'P 1'
#
loop_
_entity.id
_entity.type
_entity.pdbx_description
1 polymer ?
#
loop_
_entity_poly.entity_id
_entity_poly.type
_entity_poly.pdbx_seq_one_letter_code
_entity_poly.pdbx_strand_id
1 'polypeptide(L)' 'MSENNYILPIGSIVRLKKGDVLLMIVGRAQLFNQNGKIGYFDYSATLYPQGIDGSQEFV' A
#
# COMPACT_ATOMS: atom_id res chain seq x y z
N MET A 1 -22.33 -14.19 7.91
CA MET A 1 -21.09 -13.40 7.78
C MET A 1 -21.54 -12.00 7.39
N SER A 2 -21.34 -11.01 8.26
CA SER A 2 -21.93 -9.68 8.11
C SER A 2 -21.33 -8.93 6.91
N GLU A 3 -22.20 -8.49 6.01
CA GLU A 3 -21.87 -7.66 4.86
C GLU A 3 -21.37 -6.28 5.29
N ASN A 4 -20.07 -6.06 5.16
CA ASN A 4 -19.54 -4.74 4.89
C ASN A 4 -18.32 -4.93 3.99
N ASN A 5 -18.54 -4.85 2.68
CA ASN A 5 -17.47 -4.80 1.68
C ASN A 5 -16.79 -3.43 1.73
N TYR A 6 -16.12 -3.16 2.86
CA TYR A 6 -15.42 -1.92 3.10
C TYR A 6 -14.11 -1.91 2.31
N ILE A 7 -14.05 -1.07 1.27
CA ILE A 7 -12.86 -0.84 0.46
C ILE A 7 -12.08 0.33 1.05
N LEU A 8 -10.80 0.14 1.33
CA LEU A 8 -9.93 1.14 1.96
C LEU A 8 -9.67 2.32 1.02
N PRO A 9 -9.94 3.59 1.42
CA PRO A 9 -9.71 4.77 0.58
C PRO A 9 -8.25 4.94 0.17
N ILE A 10 -8.04 5.63 -0.95
CA ILE A 10 -6.72 6.16 -1.30
C ILE A 10 -6.28 7.09 -0.16
N GLY A 11 -5.02 6.96 0.27
CA GLY A 11 -4.49 7.63 1.45
C GLY A 11 -4.62 6.83 2.74
N SER A 12 -5.33 5.70 2.77
CA SER A 12 -5.31 4.80 3.93
C SER A 12 -3.90 4.31 4.22
N ILE A 13 -3.50 4.41 5.49
CA ILE A 13 -2.25 3.85 5.99
C ILE A 13 -2.53 2.45 6.53
N VAL A 14 -1.80 1.48 6.01
CA VAL A 14 -1.97 0.06 6.33
C VAL A 14 -0.62 -0.57 6.68
N ARG A 15 -0.68 -1.71 7.35
CA ARG A 15 0.47 -2.57 7.62
C ARG A 15 0.16 -3.98 7.16
N LEU A 16 1.09 -4.62 6.47
CA LEU A 16 0.93 -6.03 6.10
C LEU A 16 0.98 -6.91 7.34
N LYS A 17 0.23 -8.01 7.36
CA LYS A 17 0.16 -8.93 8.53
C LYS A 17 1.53 -9.40 9.04
N LYS A 18 2.52 -9.51 8.15
CA LYS A 18 3.91 -9.88 8.46
C LYS A 18 4.92 -8.80 8.09
N GLY A 19 4.46 -7.61 7.72
CA GLY A 19 5.34 -6.48 7.43
C GLY A 19 5.67 -5.68 8.68
N ASP A 20 6.76 -4.96 8.64
CA ASP A 20 7.26 -4.05 9.69
C ASP A 20 7.16 -2.57 9.28
N VAL A 21 6.97 -2.29 8.00
CA VAL A 21 6.78 -0.94 7.45
C VAL A 21 5.30 -0.56 7.27
N LEU A 22 5.02 0.73 7.40
CA LEU A 22 3.73 1.31 7.05
C LEU A 22 3.67 1.62 5.55
N LEU A 23 2.50 1.36 4.96
CA LEU A 23 2.23 1.57 3.54
C LEU A 23 1.04 2.52 3.40
N MET A 24 1.11 3.43 2.43
CA MET A 24 0.00 4.29 2.03
C MET A 24 -0.60 3.79 0.72
N ILE A 25 -1.90 3.53 0.70
CA ILE A 25 -2.62 3.14 -0.52
C ILE A 25 -2.65 4.33 -1.49
N VAL A 26 -2.17 4.13 -2.72
CA VAL A 26 -2.12 5.16 -3.78
C VAL A 26 -2.96 4.79 -5.01
N GLY A 27 -3.48 3.56 -5.07
CA GLY A 27 -4.31 3.11 -6.17
C GLY A 27 -5.13 1.89 -5.79
N ARG A 28 -6.22 1.69 -6.52
CA ARG A 28 -7.17 0.58 -6.36
C ARG A 28 -7.40 -0.07 -7.72
N ALA A 29 -7.66 -1.38 -7.74
CA ALA A 29 -7.97 -2.13 -8.95
C ALA A 29 -6.96 -1.87 -10.09
N GLN A 30 -5.66 -1.92 -9.77
CA GLN A 30 -4.62 -1.60 -10.74
C GLN A 30 -4.48 -2.72 -11.75
N LEU A 31 -4.46 -2.35 -13.02
CA LEU A 31 -4.28 -3.28 -14.12
C LEU A 31 -2.85 -3.83 -14.11
N PHE A 32 -2.72 -5.13 -14.26
CA PHE A 32 -1.43 -5.80 -14.40
C PHE A 32 -1.47 -6.74 -15.60
N ASN A 33 -0.43 -6.71 -16.42
CA ASN A 33 -0.27 -7.61 -17.55
C ASN A 33 0.88 -8.58 -17.27
N GLN A 34 0.54 -9.87 -17.13
CA GLN A 34 1.52 -10.94 -17.02
C GLN A 34 1.53 -11.74 -18.32
N ASN A 35 2.49 -11.45 -19.20
CA ASN A 35 2.71 -12.19 -20.45
C ASN A 35 1.44 -12.33 -21.32
N GLY A 36 0.69 -11.24 -21.49
CA GLY A 36 -0.54 -11.21 -22.29
C GLY A 36 -1.81 -11.54 -21.50
N LYS A 37 -1.69 -11.99 -20.24
CA LYS A 37 -2.83 -12.18 -19.34
C LYS A 37 -3.05 -10.94 -18.49
N ILE A 38 -4.19 -10.29 -18.68
CA ILE A 38 -4.63 -9.16 -17.87
C ILE A 38 -5.21 -9.67 -16.54
N GLY A 39 -4.71 -9.10 -15.45
CA GLY A 39 -5.23 -9.25 -14.10
C GLY A 39 -5.36 -7.90 -13.41
N TYR A 40 -5.89 -7.92 -12.19
CA TYR A 40 -6.05 -6.74 -11.34
C TYR A 40 -5.46 -7.00 -9.97
N PHE A 41 -4.82 -5.99 -9.39
CA PHE A 41 -4.48 -5.97 -7.97
C PHE A 41 -5.49 -5.13 -7.20
N ASP A 42 -5.89 -5.58 -6.01
CA ASP A 42 -6.86 -4.85 -5.17
C ASP A 42 -6.34 -3.45 -4.82
N TYR A 43 -5.06 -3.36 -4.43
CA TYR A 43 -4.41 -2.11 -4.04
C TYR A 43 -2.98 -2.03 -4.56
N SER A 44 -2.54 -0.81 -4.88
CA SER A 44 -1.13 -0.43 -4.97
C SER A 44 -0.79 0.54 -3.84
N ALA A 45 0.40 0.40 -3.26
CA ALA A 45 0.83 1.23 -2.16
C ALA A 45 2.30 1.65 -2.29
N THR A 46 2.65 2.73 -1.61
CA THR A 46 4.03 3.19 -1.40
C THR A 46 4.36 3.16 0.09
N LEU A 47 5.65 3.27 0.44
CA LEU A 47 6.04 3.47 1.84
C LEU A 47 5.40 4.74 2.37
N TYR A 48 4.81 4.67 3.57
CA TYR A 48 4.31 5.86 4.25
C TYR A 48 5.48 6.82 4.47
N PRO A 49 5.36 8.12 4.08
CA PRO A 49 6.44 9.07 4.24
C PRO A 49 6.99 9.07 5.66
N GLN A 50 8.31 8.91 5.77
CA GLN A 50 9.03 9.02 7.04
C GLN A 50 9.74 10.36 7.06
N GLY A 51 9.68 11.05 8.20
CA GLY A 51 10.55 12.18 8.45
C GLY A 51 11.99 11.71 8.70
N ILE A 52 12.95 12.59 8.45
CA ILE A 52 14.34 12.38 8.86
C ILE A 52 14.47 12.99 10.26
N ASP A 53 14.97 12.20 11.20
CA ASP A 53 15.47 12.71 12.48
C ASP A 53 16.98 12.99 12.33
N GLY A 54 17.48 14.09 12.91
CA GLY A 54 18.89 14.50 12.80
C GLY A 54 19.88 13.48 13.38
N SER A 55 19.39 12.49 14.13
CA SER A 55 20.15 11.33 14.59
C SER A 55 20.49 10.31 13.48
N GLN A 56 19.83 10.39 12.32
CA GLN A 56 20.02 9.50 11.16
C GLN A 56 20.89 10.11 10.06
N GLU A 57 21.39 11.33 10.27
CA GLU A 57 22.35 11.98 9.37
C GLU A 57 23.74 11.37 9.59
N PHE A 58 24.29 10.72 8.56
CA PHE A 58 25.69 10.32 8.56
C PHE A 58 26.55 11.59 8.36
N VAL A 59 27.26 12.01 9.41
CA VAL A 59 28.31 13.04 9.36
C VAL A 59 29.65 12.41 9.02
#